data_AF-A0A1M3CRC0-F1
#
_entry.id   AF-A0A1M3CRC0-F1
#
_cell.length_a   1.000
_cell.length_b   1.000
_cell.length_c   1.000
_cell.angle_alpha   90.00
_cell.angle_beta   90.00
_cell.angle_gamma   90.00
#
_symmetry.space_group_name_H-M   'P 1'
#
loop_
_entity.id
_entity.type
_entity.pdbx_description
1 polymer ?
#
loop_
_entity_poly.entity_id
_entity_poly.type
_entity_poly.pdbx_seq_one_letter_code
_entity_poly.pdbx_strand_id
1 'polypeptide(L)'
;MQHGLKESEVLIASLETHRVISLYSGWFSSMAKNEEVPPVWKQTMIVLLVLFSIVMLEIRWLQPWLKEEPLSVGTFIGNAISVSLIAWPLMPLAIFFLGWWLIANDRTRTLLGTVLVVFLYIVKIVFLGYFI
;
A
#
# COMPACT_ATOMS: atom_id res chain seq x y z
N MET A 1 7.11 47.58 14.36
CA MET A 1 7.75 46.24 14.31
C MET A 1 6.95 45.12 15.01
N GLN A 2 5.82 45.38 15.68
CA GLN A 2 5.03 44.31 16.34
C GLN A 2 3.87 43.73 15.49
N HIS A 3 3.52 44.36 14.36
CA HIS A 3 2.37 43.92 13.54
C HIS A 3 2.72 42.71 12.65
N GLY A 4 3.92 42.67 12.07
CA GLY A 4 4.33 41.57 11.18
C GLY A 4 4.57 40.22 11.86
N LEU A 5 4.85 40.21 13.17
CA LEU A 5 5.06 38.95 13.92
C LEU A 5 3.75 38.18 14.15
N LYS A 6 2.63 38.89 14.32
CA LYS A 6 1.31 38.26 14.45
C LYS A 6 0.84 37.63 13.14
N GLU A 7 1.12 38.28 12.01
CA GLU A 7 0.81 37.72 10.69
C GLU A 7 1.67 36.48 10.40
N SER A 8 2.94 36.47 10.83
CA SER A 8 3.79 35.29 10.69
C SER A 8 3.36 34.12 11.56
N GLU A 9 2.87 34.37 12.78
CA GLU A 9 2.35 33.29 13.66
C GLU A 9 1.08 32.65 13.09
N VAL A 10 0.17 33.45 12.50
CA VAL A 10 -1.04 32.95 11.84
C VAL A 10 -0.71 32.19 10.55
N LEU A 11 0.29 32.64 9.78
CA LEU A 11 0.77 31.92 8.60
C LEU A 11 1.48 30.61 8.96
N ILE A 12 2.28 30.59 10.03
CA ILE A 12 2.96 29.39 10.52
C ILE A 12 1.92 28.38 11.03
N ALA A 13 0.90 28.82 11.79
CA ALA A 13 -0.19 27.97 12.24
C ALA A 13 -1.00 27.36 11.07
N SER A 14 -1.12 28.08 9.95
CA SER A 14 -1.75 27.60 8.71
C SER A 14 -0.86 26.63 7.92
N LEU A 15 0.46 26.85 7.91
CA LEU A 15 1.45 26.02 7.21
C LEU A 15 1.82 24.73 7.94
N GLU A 16 1.67 24.67 9.26
CA GLU A 16 2.14 23.54 10.08
C GLU A 16 1.34 22.25 9.87
N THR A 17 0.18 22.30 9.19
CA THR A 17 -0.70 21.13 8.99
C THR A 17 -0.99 20.86 7.52
N HIS A 18 0.04 20.88 6.67
CA HIS A 18 0.01 20.23 5.35
C HIS A 18 1.05 19.12 5.26
N ARG A 19 1.20 18.32 6.33
CA ARG A 19 1.87 17.02 6.21
C ARG A 19 1.02 16.15 5.30
N VAL A 20 1.61 15.65 4.21
CA VAL A 20 1.00 14.62 3.36
C VAL A 20 0.63 13.45 4.26
N ILE A 21 -0.66 13.33 4.59
CA ILE A 21 -1.19 12.42 5.63
C ILE A 21 -0.85 10.95 5.30
N SER A 22 -0.72 10.62 4.00
CA SER A 22 -0.13 9.37 3.51
C SER A 22 0.10 9.43 1.99
N LEU A 23 1.17 8.78 1.51
CA LEU A 23 1.43 8.54 0.08
C LEU A 23 0.35 7.65 -0.59
N TYR A 24 -0.46 6.96 0.21
CA TYR A 24 -1.50 6.04 -0.26
C TYR A 24 -2.92 6.60 -0.05
N SER A 25 -3.05 7.90 0.26
CA SER A 25 -4.32 8.56 0.54
C SER A 25 -5.39 8.29 -0.51
N GLY A 26 -5.03 8.16 -1.79
CA GLY A 26 -5.96 7.80 -2.86
C GLY A 26 -6.75 6.52 -2.59
N TRP A 27 -6.08 5.41 -2.22
CA TRP A 27 -6.72 4.12 -1.97
C TRP A 27 -7.44 4.06 -0.61
N PHE A 28 -6.89 4.71 0.41
CA PHE A 28 -7.43 4.67 1.77
C PHE A 28 -8.41 5.82 2.07
N SER A 29 -8.62 6.76 1.15
CA SER A 29 -9.58 7.87 1.27
C SER A 29 -11.02 7.39 1.47
N SER A 30 -11.38 6.25 0.87
CA SER A 30 -12.69 5.62 1.07
C SER A 30 -12.92 5.18 2.52
N MET A 31 -11.85 4.81 3.24
CA MET A 31 -11.89 4.47 4.67
C MET A 31 -11.92 5.72 5.56
N ALA A 32 -11.41 6.86 5.07
CA ALA A 32 -11.38 8.12 5.80
C ALA A 32 -12.76 8.77 6.02
N LYS A 33 -13.82 8.25 5.39
CA LYS A 33 -15.21 8.70 5.62
C LYS A 33 -15.67 8.57 7.08
N ASN A 34 -15.00 7.75 7.88
CA ASN A 34 -15.29 7.55 9.30
C ASN A 34 -14.23 8.20 10.23
N GLU A 35 -13.53 9.24 9.77
CA GLU A 35 -12.49 9.99 10.51
C GLU A 35 -11.23 9.21 10.92
N GLU A 36 -11.20 7.88 10.75
CA GLU A 36 -10.05 7.04 11.10
C GLU A 36 -9.23 6.68 9.85
N VAL A 37 -8.27 7.53 9.51
CA VAL A 37 -7.25 7.19 8.50
C VAL A 37 -6.33 6.11 9.10
N PRO A 38 -6.15 4.95 8.44
CA PRO A 38 -5.27 3.91 8.94
C PRO A 38 -3.84 4.43 9.14
N PRO A 39 -3.09 3.99 10.17
CA PRO A 39 -1.69 4.34 10.33
C PRO A 39 -0.85 4.00 9.07
N VAL A 40 0.06 4.90 8.69
CA VAL A 40 0.88 4.76 7.46
C VAL A 40 1.61 3.42 7.40
N TRP A 41 2.14 2.92 8.51
CA TRP A 41 2.84 1.63 8.55
C TRP A 41 1.93 0.45 8.17
N LYS A 42 0.65 0.45 8.57
CA LYS A 42 -0.31 -0.60 8.17
C LYS A 42 -0.60 -0.52 6.68
N GLN A 43 -0.72 0.71 6.15
CA GLN A 43 -0.92 0.93 4.71
C GLN A 43 0.27 0.37 3.91
N THR A 44 1.50 0.71 4.29
CA THR A 44 2.72 0.21 3.62
C THR A 44 2.81 -1.32 3.66
N MET A 45 2.44 -1.96 4.78
CA MET A 45 2.44 -3.42 4.88
C MET A 45 1.46 -4.08 3.89
N ILE A 46 0.26 -3.53 3.73
CA ILE A 46 -0.69 -4.07 2.73
C ILE A 46 -0.17 -3.87 1.32
N VAL A 47 0.36 -2.68 1.01
CA VAL A 47 0.93 -2.39 -0.31
C VAL A 47 2.04 -3.38 -0.63
N LEU A 48 2.96 -3.64 0.32
CA LEU A 48 4.00 -4.64 0.16
C LEU A 48 3.43 -6.06 -0.05
N LEU A 49 2.41 -6.44 0.71
CA LEU A 49 1.75 -7.75 0.61
C LEU A 49 1.14 -8.01 -0.75
N VAL A 50 0.50 -6.99 -1.33
CA VAL A 50 -0.12 -7.05 -2.64
C VAL A 50 0.95 -7.04 -3.72
N LEU A 51 1.88 -6.08 -3.68
CA LEU A 51 2.92 -5.92 -4.69
C LEU A 51 3.80 -7.17 -4.80
N PHE A 52 4.21 -7.75 -3.67
CA PHE A 52 5.00 -8.99 -3.66
C PHE A 52 4.29 -10.13 -4.40
N SER A 53 2.98 -10.28 -4.19
CA SER A 53 2.20 -11.30 -4.91
C SER A 53 2.15 -11.07 -6.40
N ILE A 54 1.96 -9.83 -6.82
CA ILE A 54 1.90 -9.48 -8.24
C ILE A 54 3.25 -9.79 -8.90
N VAL A 55 4.35 -9.31 -8.34
CA VAL A 55 5.70 -9.50 -8.91
C VAL A 55 6.05 -10.99 -9.02
N MET A 56 5.73 -11.79 -8.00
CA MET A 56 5.97 -13.22 -8.06
C MET A 56 5.08 -13.93 -9.11
N LEU A 57 3.83 -13.48 -9.27
CA LEU A 57 2.94 -13.96 -10.34
C LEU A 57 3.51 -13.61 -11.72
N GLU A 58 4.05 -12.40 -11.86
CA GLU A 58 4.68 -11.91 -13.08
C GLU A 58 5.90 -12.77 -13.46
N ILE A 59 6.79 -13.03 -12.50
CA ILE A 59 7.97 -13.89 -12.73
C ILE A 59 7.56 -15.29 -13.17
N ARG A 60 6.57 -15.90 -12.50
CA ARG A 60 6.23 -17.30 -12.75
C ARG A 60 5.43 -17.50 -14.03
N TRP A 61 4.44 -16.64 -14.26
CA TRP A 61 3.50 -16.82 -15.35
C TRP A 61 3.75 -15.91 -16.52
N LEU A 62 4.14 -14.64 -16.33
CA LEU A 62 4.24 -13.67 -17.42
C LEU A 62 5.60 -13.73 -18.13
N GLN A 63 6.71 -13.81 -17.37
CA GLN A 63 8.05 -13.85 -17.96
C GLN A 63 8.26 -14.98 -18.97
N PRO A 64 7.75 -16.21 -18.77
CA PRO A 64 7.86 -17.27 -19.78
C PRO A 64 7.28 -16.91 -21.15
N TRP A 65 6.19 -16.15 -21.21
CA TRP A 65 5.58 -15.72 -22.48
C TRP A 65 6.31 -14.55 -23.12
N LEU A 66 7.00 -13.73 -22.32
CA LEU A 66 7.72 -12.55 -22.79
C LEU A 66 9.18 -12.86 -23.18
N LYS A 67 9.62 -14.12 -23.14
CA LYS A 67 11.01 -14.51 -23.44
C LYS A 67 11.45 -14.21 -24.87
N GLU A 68 10.51 -14.17 -25.81
CA GLU A 68 10.79 -13.94 -27.24
C GLU A 68 10.79 -12.45 -27.60
N GLU A 69 10.31 -11.58 -26.70
CA GLU A 69 10.21 -10.14 -26.92
C GLU A 69 11.49 -9.40 -26.51
N PRO A 70 11.75 -8.20 -27.06
CA PRO A 70 12.80 -7.33 -26.58
C PRO A 70 12.62 -7.02 -25.09
N LEU A 71 13.71 -7.06 -24.31
CA LEU A 71 13.68 -6.88 -22.85
C LEU A 71 12.91 -5.62 -22.40
N SER A 72 13.00 -4.53 -23.15
CA SER A 72 12.28 -3.28 -22.87
C SER A 72 10.76 -3.45 -22.99
N VAL A 73 10.29 -4.15 -24.01
CA VAL A 73 8.87 -4.42 -24.26
C VAL A 73 8.32 -5.35 -23.18
N GLY A 74 9.04 -6.43 -22.88
CA GLY A 74 8.66 -7.37 -21.82
C GLY A 74 8.55 -6.69 -20.45
N THR A 75 9.54 -5.87 -20.10
CA THR A 75 9.54 -5.13 -18.83
C THR A 75 8.42 -4.09 -18.76
N PHE A 76 8.12 -3.40 -19.88
CA PHE A 76 7.02 -2.43 -19.94
C PHE A 76 5.67 -3.11 -19.73
N ILE A 77 5.42 -4.23 -20.40
CA ILE A 77 4.17 -5.00 -20.26
C ILE A 77 4.01 -5.51 -18.83
N GLY A 78 5.07 -6.08 -18.26
CA GLY A 78 5.09 -6.53 -16.86
C GLY A 78 4.72 -5.43 -15.89
N ASN A 79 5.39 -4.28 -15.98
CA ASN A 79 5.10 -3.12 -15.13
C ASN A 79 3.69 -2.56 -15.36
N ALA A 80 3.21 -2.49 -16.61
CA ALA A 80 1.87 -1.99 -16.92
C ALA A 80 0.79 -2.88 -16.30
N ILE A 81 0.94 -4.20 -16.38
CA ILE A 81 0.06 -5.16 -15.73
C ILE A 81 0.14 -5.00 -14.21
N SER A 82 1.35 -4.93 -13.66
CA SER A 82 1.57 -4.81 -12.21
C SER A 82 0.92 -3.57 -11.62
N VAL A 83 1.10 -2.40 -12.25
CA VAL A 83 0.48 -1.13 -11.84
C VAL A 83 -1.04 -1.18 -12.01
N SER A 84 -1.55 -1.79 -13.07
CA SER A 84 -3.00 -1.92 -13.29
C SER A 84 -3.67 -2.83 -12.25
N LEU A 85 -3.04 -3.96 -11.93
CA LEU A 85 -3.53 -4.92 -10.94
C LEU A 85 -3.53 -4.36 -9.52
N ILE A 86 -2.50 -3.61 -9.14
CA ILE A 86 -2.48 -2.97 -7.83
C ILE A 86 -3.50 -1.83 -7.76
N ALA A 87 -3.65 -1.03 -8.82
CA ALA A 87 -4.50 0.16 -8.80
C ALA A 87 -6.00 -0.15 -8.70
N TRP A 88 -6.49 -1.17 -9.41
CA TRP A 88 -7.93 -1.41 -9.56
C TRP A 88 -8.48 -2.59 -8.75
N PRO A 89 -8.05 -3.85 -8.96
CA PRO A 89 -8.66 -4.97 -8.23
C PRO A 89 -8.01 -5.25 -6.88
N LEU A 90 -6.68 -5.30 -6.81
CA LEU A 90 -6.02 -5.92 -5.65
C LEU A 90 -5.98 -5.02 -4.43
N MET A 91 -5.78 -3.71 -4.59
CA MET A 91 -5.81 -2.79 -3.44
C MET A 91 -7.20 -2.71 -2.80
N PRO A 92 -8.31 -2.48 -3.53
CA PRO A 92 -9.63 -2.49 -2.92
C PRO A 92 -9.98 -3.82 -2.26
N LEU A 93 -9.57 -4.94 -2.87
CA LEU A 93 -9.79 -6.28 -2.30
C LEU A 93 -9.01 -6.47 -0.99
N ALA A 94 -7.74 -6.06 -0.95
CA ALA A 94 -6.92 -6.13 0.25
C ALA A 94 -7.47 -5.22 1.37
N ILE A 95 -7.92 -4.02 1.02
CA ILE A 95 -8.57 -3.09 1.94
C ILE A 95 -9.88 -3.66 2.48
N PHE A 96 -10.66 -4.37 1.65
CA PHE A 96 -11.89 -5.03 2.09
C PHE A 96 -11.60 -6.15 3.10
N PHE A 97 -10.65 -7.04 2.82
CA PHE A 97 -10.31 -8.17 3.71
C PHE A 97 -9.59 -7.75 5.00
N LEU A 98 -8.69 -6.77 4.91
CA LEU A 98 -7.89 -6.29 6.05
C LEU A 98 -8.42 -4.99 6.65
N GLY A 99 -9.60 -4.53 6.22
CA GLY A 99 -10.22 -3.28 6.70
C GLY A 99 -10.40 -3.25 8.20
N TRP A 100 -10.80 -4.38 8.79
CA TRP A 100 -10.96 -4.54 10.24
C TRP A 100 -9.65 -4.34 11.02
N TRP A 101 -8.50 -4.68 10.43
CA TRP A 101 -7.18 -4.49 11.05
C TRP A 101 -6.62 -3.10 10.79
N LEU A 102 -6.88 -2.55 9.60
CA LEU A 102 -6.45 -1.20 9.21
C LEU A 102 -7.00 -0.14 10.15
N ILE A 103 -8.28 -0.25 10.51
CA ILE A 103 -9.01 0.70 11.35
C ILE A 103 -8.85 0.36 12.85
N ALA A 104 -8.40 -0.85 13.20
CA ALA A 104 -8.23 -1.23 14.60
C ALA A 104 -7.31 -0.28 15.37
N ASN A 105 -7.86 0.33 16.43
CA ASN A 105 -7.11 1.16 17.38
C ASN A 105 -6.79 0.40 18.68
N ASP A 106 -7.42 -0.77 18.90
CA ASP A 106 -7.11 -1.62 20.04
C ASP A 106 -5.83 -2.43 19.82
N ARG A 107 -5.10 -2.66 20.91
CA ARG A 107 -3.81 -3.37 20.90
C ARG A 107 -3.95 -4.82 20.42
N THR A 108 -5.05 -5.48 20.77
CA THR A 108 -5.27 -6.90 20.47
C THR A 108 -5.50 -7.14 18.99
N ARG A 109 -6.44 -6.43 18.35
CA ARG A 109 -6.69 -6.54 16.90
C ARG A 109 -5.50 -6.06 16.09
N THR A 110 -4.80 -5.03 16.54
CA THR A 110 -3.57 -4.58 15.89
C THR A 110 -2.51 -5.67 15.89
N LEU A 111 -2.25 -6.32 17.02
CA LEU A 111 -1.32 -7.44 17.11
C LEU A 111 -1.77 -8.63 16.25
N LEU A 112 -3.04 -9.04 16.35
CA LEU A 112 -3.59 -10.15 15.58
C LEU A 112 -3.45 -9.95 14.08
N GLY A 113 -3.83 -8.77 13.57
CA GLY A 113 -3.71 -8.52 12.14
C GLY A 113 -2.26 -8.33 11.69
N THR A 114 -1.36 -7.79 12.53
CA THR A 114 0.07 -7.75 12.20
C THR A 114 0.64 -9.16 12.11
N VAL A 115 0.32 -10.04 13.07
CA VAL A 115 0.73 -11.45 13.04
C VAL A 115 0.15 -12.14 11.81
N LEU A 116 -1.11 -11.88 11.46
CA LEU A 116 -1.74 -12.41 10.25
C LEU A 116 -1.01 -11.95 8.98
N VAL A 117 -0.67 -10.66 8.86
CA VAL A 117 0.05 -10.13 7.68
C VAL A 117 1.45 -10.75 7.57
N VAL A 118 2.17 -10.84 8.68
CA VAL A 118 3.49 -11.49 8.73
C VAL A 118 3.38 -12.97 8.36
N PHE A 119 2.37 -13.66 8.88
CA PHE A 119 2.07 -15.03 8.51
C PHE A 119 1.79 -15.16 7.01
N LEU A 120 0.99 -14.26 6.42
CA LEU A 120 0.73 -14.24 4.98
C LEU A 120 2.00 -13.97 4.16
N TYR A 121 2.94 -13.15 4.64
CA TYR A 121 4.25 -13.02 3.99
C TYR A 121 5.00 -14.34 3.98
N ILE A 122 5.11 -15.01 5.13
CA ILE A 122 5.82 -16.28 5.26
C ILE A 122 5.17 -17.33 4.36
N VAL A 123 3.84 -17.46 4.40
CA VAL A 123 3.10 -18.39 3.54
C VAL A 123 3.36 -18.09 2.07
N LYS A 124 3.28 -16.83 1.63
CA LYS A 124 3.56 -16.46 0.24
C LYS A 124 5.01 -16.77 -0.14
N ILE A 125 5.98 -16.44 0.71
CA ILE A 125 7.40 -16.71 0.44
C ILE A 125 7.66 -18.22 0.34
N VAL A 126 7.14 -19.02 1.27
CA VAL A 126 7.34 -20.48 1.27
C VAL A 126 6.60 -21.12 0.11
N PHE A 127 5.34 -20.75 -0.11
CA PHE A 127 4.54 -21.29 -1.21
C PHE A 127 5.15 -20.93 -2.56
N LEU A 128 5.44 -19.66 -2.81
CA LEU A 128 6.01 -19.20 -4.09
C LEU A 128 7.46 -19.67 -4.26
N GLY A 129 8.25 -19.69 -3.18
CA GLY A 129 9.62 -20.21 -3.22
C GLY A 129 9.71 -21.73 -3.44
N TYR A 130 8.66 -22.49 -3.12
CA TYR A 130 8.57 -23.91 -3.46
C TYR A 130 8.02 -24.15 -4.88
N PHE A 131 7.24 -23.21 -5.43
CA PHE A 131 6.51 -23.37 -6.70
C PHE A 131 7.20 -22.72 -7.92
N ILE A 132 8.22 -21.89 -7.69
CA ILE A 132 9.13 -21.28 -8.68
C ILE A 132 10.40 -22.10 -8.73
#